data_AF-A0A533XHM5-F1
#
_entry.id   AF-A0A533XHM5-F1
#
_cell.length_a   1.000
_cell.length_b   1.000
_cell.length_c   1.000
_cell.angle_alpha   90.00
_cell.angle_beta   90.00
_cell.angle_gamma   90.00
#
_symmetry.space_group_name_H-M   'P 1'
#
loop_
_entity.id
_entity.type
_entity.pdbx_description
1 polymer ?
#
loop_
_entity_poly.entity_id
_entity_poly.type
_entity_poly.pdbx_seq_one_letter_code
_entity_poly.pdbx_strand_id
1 'polypeptide(L)'
;GADIKEINCVRKHLSQISGGRLVEKTAGTDVLSLVVSDVVGDDLGAVSSGPTVPDPTTFAMAKNVLERYGIMAALSESIRRSILLGVEGKVSETPKPGNAIFSRTHNLLIGSNRDACAGAKTCLENRGYSVPIVLESVTGEARGFGEKLADLARTSSAGGRWAALAGGETTVTVKGPGRGGRNGEVALSAAIALGGSRSGTVLSFGTDGLDGTSYAAGAIADSKTLDRARQMRLDPRKFLEENDSQTFFERLGDLVVTGPTGTNVNDVIMILMERD
;
A
#
# COMPACT_ATOMS: atom_id res chain seq x y z
N GLY A 1 3.75 10.71 -15.35
CA GLY A 1 2.96 9.57 -14.84
C GLY A 1 1.56 10.04 -14.59
N ALA A 2 0.56 9.25 -14.99
CA ALA A 2 -0.84 9.52 -14.68
C ALA A 2 -1.17 9.02 -13.26
N ASP A 3 -2.10 9.70 -12.59
CA ASP A 3 -2.59 9.21 -11.29
C ASP A 3 -3.37 7.90 -11.48
N ILE A 4 -3.38 7.04 -10.46
CA ILE A 4 -4.05 5.74 -10.52
C ILE A 4 -5.55 5.89 -10.78
N LYS A 5 -6.18 6.96 -10.29
CA LYS A 5 -7.60 7.24 -10.54
C LYS A 5 -7.86 7.59 -12.00
N GLU A 6 -6.94 8.33 -12.63
CA GLU A 6 -7.01 8.66 -14.06
C GLU A 6 -6.82 7.41 -14.93
N ILE A 7 -5.85 6.56 -14.59
CA ILE A 7 -5.64 5.27 -15.27
C ILE A 7 -6.88 4.38 -15.13
N ASN A 8 -7.44 4.27 -13.92
CA ASN A 8 -8.63 3.48 -13.66
C ASN A 8 -9.86 4.01 -14.39
N CYS A 9 -10.02 5.34 -14.48
CA CYS A 9 -11.03 5.98 -15.32
C CYS A 9 -10.94 5.46 -16.76
N VAL A 10 -9.77 5.55 -17.41
CA VAL A 10 -9.58 5.05 -18.77
C VAL A 10 -9.83 3.54 -18.88
N ARG A 11 -9.26 2.74 -17.96
CA ARG A 11 -9.39 1.27 -17.97
C ARG A 11 -10.85 0.81 -17.89
N LYS A 12 -11.66 1.42 -17.02
CA LYS A 12 -13.09 1.06 -16.86
C LYS A 12 -13.87 1.25 -18.16
N HIS A 13 -13.57 2.30 -18.93
CA HIS A 13 -14.22 2.63 -20.20
C HIS A 13 -13.76 1.79 -21.39
N LEU A 14 -12.70 0.99 -21.21
CA LEU A 14 -12.18 0.05 -22.20
C LEU A 14 -12.40 -1.42 -21.82
N SER A 15 -12.95 -1.67 -20.63
CA SER A 15 -13.21 -2.99 -20.09
C SER A 15 -14.66 -3.40 -20.33
N GLN A 16 -14.89 -4.70 -20.57
CA GLN A 16 -16.24 -5.26 -20.63
C GLN A 16 -16.80 -5.66 -19.26
N ILE A 17 -15.98 -5.69 -18.21
CA ILE A 17 -16.36 -6.20 -16.88
C ILE A 17 -16.14 -5.21 -15.74
N SER A 18 -15.22 -4.25 -15.90
CA SER A 18 -14.90 -3.26 -14.87
C SER A 18 -15.96 -2.15 -14.80
N GLY A 19 -15.91 -1.32 -13.75
CA GLY A 19 -16.81 -0.17 -13.59
C GLY A 19 -18.29 -0.56 -13.53
N GLY A 20 -18.62 -1.65 -12.84
CA GLY A 20 -19.98 -2.12 -12.68
C GLY A 20 -20.52 -2.97 -13.83
N ARG A 21 -19.76 -3.16 -14.91
CA ARG A 21 -20.23 -3.91 -16.10
C ARG A 21 -20.41 -5.40 -15.86
N LEU A 22 -19.79 -5.98 -14.83
CA LEU A 22 -20.10 -7.35 -14.43
C LEU A 22 -21.56 -7.45 -13.97
N VAL A 23 -22.02 -6.50 -13.16
CA VAL A 23 -23.43 -6.42 -12.70
C VAL A 23 -24.37 -6.17 -13.86
N GLU A 24 -23.98 -5.32 -14.81
CA GLU A 24 -24.75 -5.09 -16.04
C GLU A 24 -24.99 -6.40 -16.81
N LYS A 25 -23.96 -7.25 -16.91
CA LYS A 25 -24.04 -8.56 -17.59
C LYS A 25 -24.81 -9.61 -16.78
N THR A 26 -24.90 -9.46 -15.46
CA THR A 26 -25.66 -10.36 -14.57
C THR A 26 -26.93 -9.68 -14.06
N ALA A 27 -27.49 -8.74 -14.82
CA ALA A 27 -28.66 -7.98 -14.38
C ALA A 27 -29.84 -8.93 -14.10
N GLY A 28 -30.49 -8.73 -12.95
CA GLY A 28 -31.62 -9.55 -12.51
C GLY A 28 -31.26 -10.73 -11.59
N THR A 29 -29.97 -10.99 -11.35
CA THR A 29 -29.51 -11.99 -10.36
C THR A 29 -28.96 -11.33 -9.10
N ASP A 30 -28.97 -12.06 -7.97
CA ASP A 30 -28.28 -11.63 -6.76
C ASP A 30 -26.76 -11.73 -6.93
N VAL A 31 -26.04 -10.66 -6.63
CA VAL A 31 -24.58 -10.59 -6.71
C VAL A 31 -24.04 -10.31 -5.31
N LEU A 32 -23.29 -11.27 -4.75
CA LEU A 32 -22.54 -11.10 -3.52
C LEU A 32 -21.04 -11.10 -3.85
N SER A 33 -20.39 -9.95 -3.64
CA SER A 33 -18.94 -9.81 -3.82
C SER A 33 -18.26 -9.79 -2.47
N LEU A 34 -17.38 -10.76 -2.24
CA LEU A 34 -16.51 -10.80 -1.07
C LEU A 34 -15.15 -10.26 -1.50
N VAL A 35 -14.76 -9.13 -0.94
CA VAL A 35 -13.62 -8.34 -1.41
C VAL A 35 -12.50 -8.39 -0.38
N VAL A 36 -11.28 -8.66 -0.86
CA VAL A 36 -10.04 -8.40 -0.13
C VAL A 36 -9.39 -7.19 -0.79
N SER A 37 -9.09 -6.15 -0.02
CA SER A 37 -8.60 -4.88 -0.53
C SER A 37 -7.08 -4.76 -0.37
N ASP A 38 -6.41 -4.60 -1.50
CA ASP A 38 -5.01 -4.17 -1.63
C ASP A 38 -4.92 -2.66 -1.95
N VAL A 39 -6.03 -1.92 -1.78
CA VAL A 39 -6.10 -0.49 -2.08
C VAL A 39 -6.10 0.29 -0.78
N VAL A 40 -5.13 1.20 -0.62
CA VAL A 40 -5.10 2.12 0.51
C VAL A 40 -6.40 2.93 0.59
N GLY A 41 -7.09 2.84 1.72
CA GLY A 41 -8.37 3.50 1.96
C GLY A 41 -9.61 2.71 1.51
N ASP A 42 -9.43 1.48 1.02
CA ASP A 42 -10.48 0.50 0.74
C ASP A 42 -11.59 0.98 -0.23
N ASP A 43 -11.23 1.84 -1.20
CA ASP A 43 -12.14 2.23 -2.27
C ASP A 43 -12.45 1.02 -3.18
N LEU A 44 -13.61 0.41 -2.96
CA LEU A 44 -14.10 -0.73 -3.74
C LEU A 44 -14.21 -0.43 -5.24
N GLY A 45 -14.39 0.83 -5.63
CA GLY A 45 -14.40 1.25 -7.03
C GLY A 45 -13.02 1.14 -7.69
N ALA A 46 -11.94 1.13 -6.91
CA ALA A 46 -10.57 0.95 -7.36
C ALA A 46 -10.15 -0.53 -7.32
N VAL A 47 -10.60 -1.30 -6.32
CA VAL A 47 -10.27 -2.74 -6.19
C VAL A 47 -10.73 -3.50 -7.45
N SER A 48 -9.78 -4.13 -8.15
CA SER A 48 -10.04 -4.78 -9.45
C SER A 48 -10.75 -3.89 -10.49
N SER A 49 -10.60 -2.57 -10.39
CA SER A 49 -11.35 -1.57 -11.18
C SER A 49 -12.88 -1.64 -10.99
N GLY A 50 -13.35 -2.08 -9.82
CA GLY A 50 -14.75 -2.03 -9.40
C GLY A 50 -15.73 -2.74 -10.33
N PRO A 51 -15.58 -4.05 -10.61
CA PRO A 51 -16.47 -4.77 -11.52
C PRO A 51 -17.93 -4.81 -11.04
N THR A 52 -18.13 -4.74 -9.72
CA THR A 52 -19.42 -4.85 -9.04
C THR A 52 -19.86 -3.55 -8.35
N VAL A 53 -19.21 -2.44 -8.68
CA VAL A 53 -19.39 -1.13 -8.06
C VAL A 53 -19.75 -0.11 -9.14
N PRO A 54 -20.71 0.80 -8.91
CA PRO A 54 -21.01 1.86 -9.87
C PRO A 54 -19.79 2.73 -10.16
N ASP A 55 -19.65 3.16 -11.40
CA ASP A 55 -18.56 4.03 -11.83
C ASP A 55 -19.07 5.46 -12.06
N PRO A 56 -18.64 6.45 -11.25
CA PRO A 56 -19.05 7.84 -11.43
C PRO A 56 -18.34 8.53 -12.61
N THR A 57 -17.27 7.93 -13.16
CA THR A 57 -16.50 8.52 -14.26
C THR A 57 -17.18 8.32 -15.61
N THR A 58 -16.77 9.07 -16.64
CA THR A 58 -17.41 9.04 -17.97
C THR A 58 -16.40 8.92 -19.11
N PHE A 59 -16.87 8.54 -20.30
CA PHE A 59 -16.07 8.54 -21.52
C PHE A 59 -15.45 9.91 -21.80
N ALA A 60 -16.14 11.01 -21.48
CA ALA A 60 -15.59 12.35 -21.61
C ALA A 60 -14.41 12.57 -20.67
N MET A 61 -14.50 12.10 -19.42
CA MET A 61 -13.37 12.15 -18.48
C MET A 61 -12.20 11.29 -18.97
N ALA A 62 -12.48 10.06 -19.46
CA ALA A 62 -11.46 9.18 -20.01
C ALA A 62 -10.75 9.82 -21.22
N LYS A 63 -11.50 10.42 -22.16
CA LYS A 63 -10.95 11.18 -23.29
C LYS A 63 -10.05 12.32 -22.82
N ASN A 64 -10.51 13.12 -21.85
CA ASN A 64 -9.75 14.24 -21.31
C ASN A 64 -8.42 13.79 -20.67
N VAL A 65 -8.40 12.64 -19.98
CA VAL A 65 -7.15 12.06 -19.46
C VAL A 65 -6.21 11.72 -20.61
N LEU A 66 -6.68 11.00 -21.63
CA LEU A 66 -5.86 10.59 -22.79
C LEU A 66 -5.29 11.80 -23.55
N GLU A 67 -6.07 12.87 -23.69
CA GLU A 67 -5.65 14.12 -24.34
C GLU A 67 -4.64 14.90 -23.48
N ARG A 68 -4.88 15.01 -22.17
CA ARG A 68 -3.96 15.68 -21.23
C ARG A 68 -2.56 15.07 -21.25
N TYR A 69 -2.47 13.74 -21.34
CA TYR A 69 -1.19 13.03 -21.43
C TYR A 69 -0.64 12.93 -22.86
N GLY A 70 -1.32 13.49 -23.86
CA GLY A 70 -0.87 13.49 -25.26
C GLY A 70 -0.81 12.10 -25.91
N ILE A 71 -1.46 11.10 -25.31
CA ILE A 71 -1.37 9.70 -25.77
C ILE A 71 -2.50 9.30 -26.72
N MET A 72 -3.54 10.13 -26.89
CA MET A 72 -4.69 9.82 -27.74
C MET A 72 -4.31 9.42 -29.19
N ALA A 73 -3.29 10.06 -29.75
CA ALA A 73 -2.80 9.76 -31.10
C ALA A 73 -1.94 8.47 -31.16
N ALA A 74 -1.35 8.06 -30.05
CA ALA A 74 -0.51 6.87 -29.93
C ALA A 74 -1.32 5.59 -29.68
N LEU A 75 -2.61 5.72 -29.31
CA LEU A 75 -3.50 4.57 -29.12
C LEU A 75 -3.80 3.87 -30.45
N SER A 76 -4.06 2.56 -30.36
CA SER A 76 -4.59 1.81 -31.50
C SER A 76 -5.90 2.41 -31.99
N GLU A 77 -6.19 2.21 -33.28
CA GLU A 77 -7.42 2.71 -33.89
C GLU A 77 -8.67 2.20 -33.17
N SER A 78 -8.69 0.94 -32.76
CA SER A 78 -9.82 0.33 -32.04
C SER A 78 -10.11 1.01 -30.70
N ILE A 79 -9.08 1.27 -29.89
CA ILE A 79 -9.24 1.92 -28.58
C ILE A 79 -9.70 3.36 -28.75
N ARG A 80 -9.02 4.11 -29.62
CA ARG A 80 -9.37 5.50 -29.93
C ARG A 80 -10.81 5.61 -30.43
N ARG A 81 -11.21 4.73 -31.35
CA ARG A 81 -12.59 4.67 -31.85
C ARG A 81 -13.58 4.35 -30.73
N SER A 82 -13.29 3.41 -29.84
CA SER A 82 -14.16 3.08 -28.70
C SER A 82 -14.41 4.29 -27.81
N ILE A 83 -13.37 5.05 -27.46
CA ILE A 83 -13.51 6.26 -26.64
C ILE A 83 -14.34 7.33 -27.35
N LEU A 84 -14.06 7.61 -28.63
CA LEU A 84 -14.79 8.62 -29.40
C LEU A 84 -16.28 8.26 -29.56
N LEU A 85 -16.57 7.00 -29.89
CA LEU A 85 -17.95 6.52 -29.98
C LEU A 85 -18.67 6.57 -28.62
N GLY A 86 -17.96 6.32 -27.52
CA GLY A 86 -18.49 6.47 -26.17
C GLY A 86 -18.85 7.92 -25.84
N VAL A 87 -17.98 8.88 -26.20
CA VAL A 87 -18.27 10.32 -26.06
C VAL A 87 -19.47 10.76 -26.91
N GLU A 88 -19.64 10.17 -28.10
CA GLU A 88 -20.81 10.40 -28.97
C GLU A 88 -22.09 9.68 -28.50
N GLY A 89 -22.04 8.89 -27.42
CA GLY A 89 -23.18 8.11 -26.92
C GLY A 89 -23.55 6.89 -27.78
N LYS A 90 -22.68 6.49 -28.71
CA LYS A 90 -22.87 5.31 -29.57
C LYS A 90 -22.43 4.00 -28.91
N VAL A 91 -21.67 4.10 -27.82
CA VAL A 91 -21.34 3.00 -26.92
C VAL A 91 -21.91 3.33 -25.55
N SER A 92 -22.52 2.36 -24.88
CA SER A 92 -23.11 2.59 -23.55
C SER A 92 -22.04 2.95 -22.54
N GLU A 93 -22.37 3.90 -21.67
CA GLU A 93 -21.51 4.31 -20.57
C GLU A 93 -21.35 3.19 -19.52
N THR A 94 -20.32 3.24 -18.68
CA THR A 94 -20.26 2.38 -17.48
C THR A 94 -21.47 2.64 -16.58
N PRO A 95 -22.04 1.62 -15.92
CA PRO A 95 -23.16 1.81 -15.01
C PRO A 95 -22.89 2.85 -13.92
N LYS A 96 -23.77 3.85 -13.85
CA LYS A 96 -23.62 5.02 -12.98
C LYS A 96 -24.20 4.80 -11.58
N PRO A 97 -23.78 5.59 -10.57
CA PRO A 97 -24.43 5.62 -9.27
C PRO A 97 -25.94 5.85 -9.41
N GLY A 98 -26.74 5.10 -8.66
CA GLY A 98 -28.21 5.14 -8.73
C GLY A 98 -28.84 4.25 -9.81
N ASN A 99 -28.05 3.56 -10.64
CA ASN A 99 -28.59 2.60 -11.59
C ASN A 99 -29.23 1.40 -10.85
N ALA A 100 -30.48 1.08 -11.20
CA ALA A 100 -31.28 0.05 -10.55
C ALA A 100 -30.68 -1.37 -10.65
N ILE A 101 -29.76 -1.63 -11.59
CA ILE A 101 -29.08 -2.93 -11.70
C ILE A 101 -28.33 -3.32 -10.41
N PHE A 102 -27.91 -2.33 -9.61
CA PHE A 102 -27.19 -2.56 -8.35
C PHE A 102 -28.12 -2.86 -7.17
N SER A 103 -29.45 -2.82 -7.34
CA SER A 103 -30.41 -3.05 -6.24
C SER A 103 -30.30 -4.43 -5.58
N ARG A 104 -29.70 -5.41 -6.28
CA ARG A 104 -29.47 -6.78 -5.82
C ARG A 104 -27.97 -7.10 -5.66
N THR A 105 -27.13 -6.08 -5.61
CA THR A 105 -25.67 -6.22 -5.49
C THR A 105 -25.22 -5.83 -4.08
N HIS A 106 -24.51 -6.75 -3.44
CA HIS A 106 -23.90 -6.54 -2.14
C HIS A 106 -22.39 -6.71 -2.27
N ASN A 107 -21.63 -5.71 -1.83
CA ASN A 107 -20.18 -5.76 -1.78
C ASN A 107 -19.76 -5.74 -0.31
N LEU A 108 -19.10 -6.81 0.14
CA LEU A 108 -18.60 -6.98 1.51
C LEU A 108 -17.09 -7.01 1.49
N LEU A 109 -16.47 -6.06 2.18
CA LEU A 109 -15.04 -6.09 2.47
C LEU A 109 -14.81 -7.12 3.58
N ILE A 110 -14.08 -8.19 3.26
CA ILE A 110 -13.79 -9.31 4.18
C ILE A 110 -12.32 -9.39 4.59
N GLY A 111 -11.47 -8.54 4.01
CA GLY A 111 -10.07 -8.41 4.36
C GLY A 111 -9.48 -7.09 3.86
N SER A 112 -8.75 -6.42 4.72
CA SER A 112 -8.16 -5.10 4.46
C SER A 112 -6.92 -4.90 5.32
N ASN A 113 -6.19 -3.81 5.05
CA ASN A 113 -5.05 -3.42 5.87
C ASN A 113 -5.45 -3.17 7.33
N ARG A 114 -6.67 -2.67 7.55
CA ARG A 114 -7.25 -2.45 8.87
C ARG A 114 -7.35 -3.76 9.65
N ASP A 115 -7.74 -4.85 9.01
CA ASP A 115 -7.84 -6.17 9.65
C ASP A 115 -6.46 -6.70 10.05
N ALA A 116 -5.45 -6.53 9.19
CA ALA A 116 -4.07 -6.89 9.51
C ALA A 116 -3.53 -6.06 10.69
N CYS A 117 -3.77 -4.76 10.70
CA CYS A 117 -3.42 -3.88 11.83
C CYS A 117 -4.17 -4.26 13.11
N ALA A 118 -5.46 -4.60 13.03
CA ALA A 118 -6.23 -5.07 14.19
C ALA A 118 -5.62 -6.35 14.79
N GLY A 119 -5.24 -7.31 13.94
CA GLY A 119 -4.54 -8.53 14.36
C GLY A 119 -3.21 -8.23 15.06
N ALA A 120 -2.40 -7.32 14.50
CA ALA A 120 -1.14 -6.89 15.12
C ALA A 120 -1.37 -6.20 16.46
N LYS A 121 -2.36 -5.30 16.55
CA LYS A 121 -2.74 -4.63 17.79
C LYS A 121 -3.12 -5.62 18.88
N THR A 122 -4.04 -6.55 18.61
CA THR A 122 -4.45 -7.59 19.57
C THR A 122 -3.26 -8.44 20.03
N CYS A 123 -2.36 -8.78 19.10
CA CYS A 123 -1.14 -9.53 19.41
C CYS A 123 -0.21 -8.79 20.40
N LEU A 124 -0.08 -7.47 20.25
CA LEU A 124 0.71 -6.59 21.13
C LEU A 124 0.05 -6.37 22.48
N GLU A 125 -1.26 -6.09 22.50
CA GLU A 125 -2.04 -5.89 23.74
C GLU A 125 -2.00 -7.13 24.64
N ASN A 126 -2.11 -8.33 24.05
CA ASN A 126 -1.97 -9.60 24.76
C ASN A 126 -0.57 -9.82 25.37
N ARG A 127 0.44 -9.05 24.95
CA ARG A 127 1.81 -9.04 25.49
C ARG A 127 2.08 -7.88 26.45
N GLY A 128 1.04 -7.14 26.82
CA GLY A 128 1.10 -6.03 27.77
C GLY A 128 1.54 -4.70 27.15
N TYR A 129 1.56 -4.57 25.82
CA TYR A 129 1.79 -3.27 25.18
C TYR A 129 0.51 -2.45 25.16
N SER A 130 0.62 -1.17 25.52
CA SER A 130 -0.38 -0.18 25.14
C SER A 130 -0.17 0.25 23.69
N VAL A 131 -1.22 0.25 22.87
CA VAL A 131 -1.15 0.64 21.44
C VAL A 131 -2.02 1.87 21.18
N PRO A 132 -1.61 3.08 21.64
CA PRO A 132 -2.44 4.28 21.60
C PRO A 132 -2.56 4.92 20.21
N ILE A 133 -1.68 4.57 19.27
CA ILE A 133 -1.60 5.19 17.95
C ILE A 133 -1.74 4.12 16.88
N VAL A 134 -2.78 4.26 16.06
CA VAL A 134 -2.99 3.50 14.83
C VAL A 134 -3.15 4.51 13.70
N LEU A 135 -2.12 4.63 12.86
CA LEU A 135 -2.21 5.45 11.65
C LEU A 135 -2.77 4.60 10.52
N GLU A 136 -3.99 4.91 10.10
CA GLU A 136 -4.63 4.26 8.96
C GLU A 136 -4.25 4.97 7.66
N SER A 137 -4.08 4.19 6.59
CA SER A 137 -3.86 4.69 5.22
C SER A 137 -2.59 5.54 5.03
N VAL A 138 -1.48 5.11 5.63
CA VAL A 138 -0.17 5.75 5.43
C VAL A 138 0.24 5.66 3.96
N THR A 139 0.70 6.78 3.40
CA THR A 139 1.28 6.88 2.05
C THR A 139 2.46 7.84 2.07
N GLY A 140 3.23 7.86 0.97
CA GLY A 140 4.37 8.76 0.78
C GLY A 140 5.72 8.07 0.95
N GLU A 141 6.79 8.85 0.99
CA GLU A 141 8.16 8.32 0.93
C GLU A 141 8.55 7.52 2.19
N ALA A 142 8.99 6.28 1.98
CA ALA A 142 9.38 5.30 3.00
C ALA A 142 10.42 5.85 3.99
N ARG A 143 11.51 6.44 3.49
CA ARG A 143 12.56 7.02 4.35
C ARG A 143 12.02 8.12 5.26
N GLY A 144 11.15 8.97 4.74
CA GLY A 144 10.54 10.06 5.52
C GLY A 144 9.55 9.54 6.56
N PHE A 145 8.89 8.41 6.28
CA PHE A 145 8.04 7.77 7.28
C PHE A 145 8.86 7.13 8.41
N GLY A 146 9.99 6.49 8.10
CA GLY A 146 10.91 5.96 9.11
C GLY A 146 11.43 7.04 10.08
N GLU A 147 11.79 8.23 9.57
CA GLU A 147 12.17 9.38 10.41
C GLU A 147 11.05 9.81 11.35
N LYS A 148 9.81 9.91 10.83
CA LYS A 148 8.62 10.28 11.63
C LYS A 148 8.32 9.26 12.72
N LEU A 149 8.49 7.96 12.45
CA LEU A 149 8.33 6.92 13.48
C LEU A 149 9.36 7.07 14.60
N ALA A 150 10.62 7.37 14.26
CA ALA A 150 11.65 7.62 15.25
C ALA A 150 11.38 8.89 16.08
N ASP A 151 10.86 9.96 15.45
CA ASP A 151 10.41 11.16 16.15
C ASP A 151 9.26 10.89 17.12
N LEU A 152 8.29 10.07 16.71
CA LEU A 152 7.19 9.65 17.57
C LEU A 152 7.72 8.89 18.80
N ALA A 153 8.67 7.98 18.61
CA ALA A 153 9.31 7.26 19.71
C ALA A 153 10.14 8.19 20.64
N ARG A 154 10.77 9.23 20.09
CA ARG A 154 11.51 10.23 20.89
C ARG A 154 10.58 11.10 21.73
N THR A 155 9.48 11.54 21.16
CA THR A 155 8.57 12.54 21.77
C THR A 155 7.52 11.92 22.67
N SER A 156 7.20 10.63 22.48
CA SER A 156 6.24 9.93 23.33
C SER A 156 6.67 9.97 24.80
N SER A 157 5.72 10.29 25.69
CA SER A 157 5.86 10.26 27.15
C SER A 157 5.25 9.00 27.78
N ALA A 158 4.76 8.05 26.96
CA ALA A 158 4.15 6.82 27.45
C ALA A 158 5.15 6.04 28.31
N GLY A 159 4.70 5.64 29.51
CA GLY A 159 5.45 4.75 30.41
C GLY A 159 5.17 3.28 30.11
N GLY A 160 6.06 2.40 30.58
CA GLY A 160 5.93 0.95 30.36
C GLY A 160 6.12 0.54 28.91
N ARG A 161 5.46 -0.57 28.53
CA ARG A 161 5.46 -1.10 27.16
C ARG A 161 4.44 -0.37 26.31
N TRP A 162 4.89 0.28 25.25
CA TRP A 162 3.99 0.93 24.31
C TRP A 162 4.43 0.72 22.87
N ALA A 163 3.47 0.76 21.94
CA ALA A 163 3.71 0.63 20.52
C ALA A 163 2.89 1.65 19.73
N ALA A 164 3.45 2.15 18.64
CA ALA A 164 2.68 2.80 17.58
C ALA A 164 2.60 1.84 16.39
N LEU A 165 1.40 1.73 15.84
CA LEU A 165 1.07 0.91 14.69
C LEU A 165 0.65 1.82 13.53
N ALA A 166 1.02 1.42 12.34
CA ALA A 166 0.66 2.09 11.11
C ALA A 166 0.41 1.06 10.02
N GLY A 167 -0.55 1.38 9.17
CA GLY A 167 -0.92 0.55 8.04
C GLY A 167 -1.16 1.40 6.81
N GLY A 168 -0.83 0.86 5.64
CA GLY A 168 -0.92 1.55 4.36
C GLY A 168 0.14 1.06 3.39
N GLU A 169 0.60 1.93 2.50
CA GLU A 169 1.62 1.59 1.52
C GLU A 169 2.51 2.79 1.24
N THR A 170 3.77 2.71 1.68
CA THR A 170 4.77 3.73 1.39
C THR A 170 5.39 3.51 0.00
N THR A 171 6.09 4.50 -0.52
CA THR A 171 6.78 4.41 -1.81
C THR A 171 8.26 4.72 -1.65
N VAL A 172 9.08 4.18 -2.55
CA VAL A 172 10.51 4.48 -2.63
C VAL A 172 10.79 5.23 -3.93
N THR A 173 11.41 6.40 -3.82
CA THR A 173 12.02 7.06 -4.97
C THR A 173 13.37 6.40 -5.24
N VAL A 174 13.41 5.48 -6.20
CA VAL A 174 14.63 4.73 -6.56
C VAL A 174 15.64 5.66 -7.26
N LYS A 175 16.84 5.74 -6.70
CA LYS A 175 17.98 6.54 -7.16
C LYS A 175 19.24 5.71 -7.34
N GLY A 176 19.39 4.64 -6.55
CA GLY A 176 20.54 3.74 -6.59
C GLY A 176 20.24 2.38 -7.24
N PRO A 177 21.29 1.57 -7.47
CA PRO A 177 21.19 0.24 -8.06
C PRO A 177 20.91 -0.86 -7.02
N GLY A 178 20.66 -0.48 -5.77
CA GLY A 178 20.50 -1.38 -4.64
C GLY A 178 19.29 -2.30 -4.75
N ARG A 179 19.25 -3.28 -3.85
CA ARG A 179 18.11 -4.17 -3.69
C ARG A 179 17.38 -3.87 -2.39
N GLY A 180 16.06 -3.90 -2.44
CA GLY A 180 15.24 -3.61 -1.28
C GLY A 180 13.83 -3.20 -1.67
N GLY A 181 13.15 -2.67 -0.67
CA GLY A 181 11.82 -2.12 -0.81
C GLY A 181 11.50 -1.12 0.30
N ARG A 182 10.24 -0.70 0.27
CA ARG A 182 9.70 0.36 1.12
C ARG A 182 9.76 0.00 2.59
N ASN A 183 9.49 -1.26 2.95
CA ASN A 183 9.48 -1.71 4.34
C ASN A 183 10.90 -1.76 4.92
N GLY A 184 11.87 -2.26 4.13
CA GLY A 184 13.28 -2.18 4.47
C GLY A 184 13.75 -0.73 4.62
N GLU A 185 13.36 0.19 3.74
CA GLU A 185 13.73 1.60 3.88
C GLU A 185 13.10 2.27 5.10
N VAL A 186 11.86 1.97 5.45
CA VAL A 186 11.22 2.45 6.69
C VAL A 186 12.04 1.99 7.91
N ALA A 187 12.37 0.70 7.99
CA ALA A 187 13.13 0.15 9.11
C ALA A 187 14.54 0.75 9.21
N LEU A 188 15.26 0.86 8.08
CA LEU A 188 16.62 1.41 8.03
C LEU A 188 16.64 2.89 8.40
N SER A 189 15.71 3.67 7.84
CA SER A 189 15.60 5.09 8.13
C SER A 189 15.26 5.34 9.61
N ALA A 190 14.32 4.57 10.15
CA ALA A 190 13.97 4.67 11.57
C ALA A 190 15.15 4.29 12.48
N ALA A 191 15.92 3.25 12.14
CA ALA A 191 17.11 2.84 12.89
C ALA A 191 18.17 3.94 12.92
N ILE A 192 18.47 4.55 11.76
CA ILE A 192 19.39 5.69 11.63
C ILE A 192 18.90 6.84 12.50
N ALA A 193 17.62 7.18 12.42
CA ALA A 193 17.04 8.29 13.15
C ALA A 193 17.02 8.05 14.67
N LEU A 194 16.77 6.82 15.15
CA LEU A 194 16.81 6.48 16.59
C LEU A 194 18.22 6.58 17.18
N GLY A 195 19.25 6.35 16.36
CA GLY A 195 20.65 6.57 16.72
C GLY A 195 21.18 5.68 17.85
N GLY A 196 20.48 4.59 18.19
CA GLY A 196 20.85 3.66 19.28
C GLY A 196 20.65 4.19 20.71
N SER A 197 20.12 5.41 20.87
CA SER A 197 20.07 6.10 22.17
C SER A 197 18.91 5.68 23.08
N ARG A 198 17.92 4.95 22.54
CA ARG A 198 16.73 4.50 23.27
C ARG A 198 16.36 3.08 22.88
N SER A 199 15.82 2.34 23.86
CA SER A 199 15.23 1.01 23.65
C SER A 199 13.99 1.11 22.78
N GLY A 200 14.15 0.80 21.49
CA GLY A 200 13.08 0.80 20.50
C GLY A 200 13.34 -0.24 19.43
N THR A 201 12.27 -0.87 18.97
CA THR A 201 12.28 -1.88 17.92
C THR A 201 11.25 -1.51 16.86
N VAL A 202 11.69 -1.40 15.62
CA VAL A 202 10.87 -1.12 14.44
C VAL A 202 10.72 -2.41 13.65
N LEU A 203 9.50 -2.72 13.23
CA LEU A 203 9.18 -3.80 12.31
C LEU A 203 8.30 -3.22 11.20
N SER A 204 8.71 -3.42 9.95
CA SER A 204 7.93 -3.03 8.76
C SER A 204 7.91 -4.21 7.81
N PHE A 205 6.73 -4.60 7.33
CA PHE A 205 6.61 -5.70 6.36
C PHE A 205 5.38 -5.58 5.46
N GLY A 206 5.52 -6.06 4.22
CA GLY A 206 4.45 -6.28 3.27
C GLY A 206 3.70 -7.57 3.62
N THR A 207 2.36 -7.49 3.65
CA THR A 207 1.51 -8.64 4.00
C THR A 207 1.49 -9.74 2.95
N ASP A 208 1.97 -9.47 1.73
CA ASP A 208 2.18 -10.44 0.64
C ASP A 208 3.46 -11.27 0.79
N GLY A 209 4.32 -10.88 1.72
CA GLY A 209 5.60 -11.51 1.99
C GLY A 209 6.75 -11.01 1.12
N LEU A 210 6.54 -9.92 0.37
CA LEU A 210 7.54 -9.31 -0.51
C LEU A 210 7.73 -7.82 -0.18
N ASP A 211 8.92 -7.30 -0.49
CA ASP A 211 9.25 -5.89 -0.32
C ASP A 211 10.08 -5.38 -1.50
N GLY A 212 9.40 -4.81 -2.50
CA GLY A 212 10.03 -4.30 -3.71
C GLY A 212 10.78 -5.39 -4.49
N THR A 213 12.09 -5.24 -4.62
CA THR A 213 12.97 -6.21 -5.31
C THR A 213 13.58 -7.25 -4.36
N SER A 214 13.24 -7.17 -3.07
CA SER A 214 13.67 -8.10 -2.03
C SER A 214 12.85 -9.38 -2.04
N TYR A 215 13.49 -10.49 -1.65
CA TYR A 215 12.80 -11.75 -1.36
C TYR A 215 12.19 -11.77 0.06
N ALA A 216 12.53 -10.78 0.90
CA ALA A 216 11.99 -10.62 2.23
C ALA A 216 10.70 -9.77 2.17
N ALA A 217 9.84 -9.94 3.18
CA ALA A 217 8.65 -9.14 3.39
C ALA A 217 9.00 -7.73 3.92
N GLY A 218 10.19 -7.56 4.48
CA GLY A 218 10.65 -6.31 5.06
C GLY A 218 11.80 -6.56 6.01
N ALA A 219 11.88 -5.77 7.08
CA ALA A 219 12.98 -5.85 8.04
C ALA A 219 12.56 -5.45 9.45
N ILE A 220 13.35 -5.91 10.41
CA ILE A 220 13.30 -5.49 11.81
C ILE A 220 14.57 -4.72 12.15
N ALA A 221 14.46 -3.66 12.96
CA ALA A 221 15.60 -2.92 13.44
C ALA A 221 15.39 -2.54 14.90
N ASP A 222 16.41 -2.71 15.72
CA ASP A 222 16.42 -2.38 17.14
C ASP A 222 17.52 -1.37 17.51
N SER A 223 17.61 -1.03 18.79
CA SER A 223 18.63 -0.11 19.31
C SER A 223 20.07 -0.57 19.08
N LYS A 224 20.31 -1.88 18.87
CA LYS A 224 21.63 -2.48 18.65
C LYS A 224 22.01 -2.60 17.18
N THR A 225 21.08 -2.34 16.27
CA THR A 225 21.26 -2.52 14.83
C THR A 225 22.42 -1.68 14.30
N LEU A 226 22.53 -0.41 14.72
CA LEU A 226 23.63 0.46 14.29
C LEU A 226 24.99 0.03 14.86
N ASP A 227 25.02 -0.53 16.07
CA ASP A 227 26.27 -1.02 16.66
C ASP A 227 26.77 -2.28 15.95
N ARG A 228 25.86 -3.21 15.62
CA ARG A 228 26.17 -4.37 14.77
C ARG A 228 26.68 -3.94 13.40
N ALA A 229 26.02 -2.95 12.77
CA ALA A 229 26.48 -2.38 11.49
C ALA A 229 27.89 -1.80 11.58
N ARG A 230 28.21 -1.04 12.64
CA ARG A 230 29.57 -0.49 12.88
C ARG A 230 30.62 -1.59 13.03
N GLN A 231 30.31 -2.65 13.79
CA GLN A 231 31.22 -3.80 13.96
C GLN A 231 31.52 -4.49 12.61
N MET A 232 30.55 -4.51 11.71
CA MET A 232 30.69 -5.06 10.35
C MET A 232 31.17 -4.04 9.31
N ARG A 233 31.51 -2.81 9.72
CA ARG A 233 31.93 -1.70 8.85
C ARG A 233 30.92 -1.37 7.74
N LEU A 234 29.63 -1.46 8.06
CA LEU A 234 28.54 -1.07 7.17
C LEU A 234 28.14 0.38 7.44
N ASP A 235 27.98 1.17 6.38
CA ASP A 235 27.46 2.55 6.46
C ASP A 235 25.96 2.56 6.15
N PRO A 236 25.08 2.64 7.16
CA PRO A 236 23.63 2.56 6.97
C PRO A 236 23.08 3.69 6.10
N ARG A 237 23.70 4.89 6.12
CA ARG A 237 23.25 6.01 5.29
C ARG A 237 23.52 5.75 3.82
N LYS A 238 24.69 5.18 3.51
CA LYS A 238 25.03 4.77 2.15
C LYS A 238 24.03 3.75 1.60
N PHE A 239 23.69 2.71 2.38
CA PHE A 239 22.69 1.72 1.96
C PHE A 239 21.31 2.35 1.72
N LEU A 240 20.89 3.33 2.53
CA LEU A 240 19.63 4.04 2.33
C LEU A 240 19.66 4.97 1.09
N GLU A 241 20.79 5.61 0.82
CA GLU A 241 20.98 6.45 -0.37
C GLU A 241 21.00 5.62 -1.67
N GLU A 242 21.58 4.42 -1.62
CA GLU A 242 21.68 3.51 -2.76
C GLU A 242 20.44 2.61 -2.95
N ASN A 243 19.39 2.79 -2.12
CA ASN A 243 18.18 1.96 -2.07
C ASN A 243 18.49 0.46 -1.85
N ASP A 244 19.52 0.15 -1.06
CA ASP A 244 20.06 -1.19 -0.84
C ASP A 244 19.74 -1.75 0.56
N SER A 245 18.50 -1.56 1.02
CA SER A 245 18.05 -1.98 2.35
C SER A 245 18.09 -3.50 2.54
N GLN A 246 17.89 -4.29 1.48
CA GLN A 246 17.97 -5.76 1.55
C GLN A 246 19.37 -6.20 1.99
N THR A 247 20.41 -5.75 1.27
CA THR A 247 21.79 -6.17 1.53
C THR A 247 22.25 -5.76 2.93
N PHE A 248 21.82 -4.59 3.40
CA PHE A 248 22.11 -4.13 4.76
C PHE A 248 21.57 -5.08 5.82
N PHE A 249 20.27 -5.37 5.79
CA PHE A 249 19.63 -6.23 6.79
C PHE A 249 19.98 -7.71 6.62
N GLU A 250 20.27 -8.16 5.40
CA GLU A 250 20.75 -9.53 5.14
C GLU A 250 22.08 -9.78 5.87
N ARG A 251 23.01 -8.84 5.79
CA ARG A 251 24.31 -8.93 6.51
C ARG A 251 24.13 -8.96 8.02
N LEU A 252 23.10 -8.31 8.56
CA LEU A 252 22.81 -8.28 9.98
C LEU A 252 21.96 -9.47 10.47
N GLY A 253 21.36 -10.23 9.55
CA GLY A 253 20.42 -11.31 9.88
C GLY A 253 19.04 -10.81 10.30
N ASP A 254 18.66 -9.59 9.89
CA ASP A 254 17.48 -8.85 10.37
C ASP A 254 16.37 -8.72 9.32
N LEU A 255 16.45 -9.49 8.23
CA LEU A 255 15.37 -9.58 7.24
C LEU A 255 14.19 -10.36 7.80
N VAL A 256 12.98 -9.88 7.49
CA VAL A 256 11.73 -10.58 7.80
C VAL A 256 11.36 -11.43 6.59
N VAL A 257 11.65 -12.74 6.66
CA VAL A 257 11.40 -13.67 5.55
C VAL A 257 10.22 -14.56 5.91
N THR A 258 9.05 -14.26 5.34
CA THR A 258 7.82 -15.05 5.53
C THR A 258 7.62 -16.09 4.42
N GLY A 259 8.22 -15.86 3.24
CA GLY A 259 7.75 -16.46 1.99
C GLY A 259 6.39 -15.89 1.56
N PRO A 260 5.84 -16.39 0.44
CA PRO A 260 4.52 -15.96 -0.04
C PRO A 260 3.43 -16.29 0.99
N THR A 261 2.69 -15.29 1.42
CA THR A 261 1.64 -15.46 2.44
C THR A 261 0.30 -15.90 1.86
N GLY A 262 0.09 -15.68 0.56
CA GLY A 262 -1.16 -15.97 -0.14
C GLY A 262 -2.23 -14.89 -0.01
N THR A 263 -1.91 -13.71 0.55
CA THR A 263 -2.81 -12.56 0.64
C THR A 263 -2.05 -11.26 0.40
N ASN A 264 -2.71 -10.16 0.07
CA ASN A 264 -2.10 -8.83 0.05
C ASN A 264 -3.11 -7.78 0.51
N VAL A 265 -2.79 -7.14 1.62
CA VAL A 265 -3.53 -6.00 2.19
C VAL A 265 -2.55 -4.89 2.59
N ASN A 266 -1.55 -4.66 1.75
CA ASN A 266 -0.46 -3.67 1.89
C ASN A 266 0.47 -3.92 3.10
N ASP A 267 1.03 -2.87 3.70
CA ASP A 267 2.07 -2.95 4.72
C ASP A 267 1.52 -2.83 6.14
N VAL A 268 2.17 -3.52 7.08
CA VAL A 268 2.02 -3.30 8.52
C VAL A 268 3.36 -2.83 9.08
N ILE A 269 3.31 -1.69 9.76
CA ILE A 269 4.49 -0.98 10.25
C ILE A 269 4.29 -0.68 11.73
N MET A 270 5.28 -0.98 12.57
CA MET A 270 5.18 -0.73 14.00
C MET A 270 6.52 -0.32 14.60
N ILE A 271 6.44 0.51 15.62
CA ILE A 271 7.56 0.80 16.52
C ILE A 271 7.13 0.48 17.94
N LEU A 272 7.90 -0.39 18.60
CA LEU A 272 7.71 -0.85 19.96
C LEU A 272 8.78 -0.20 20.84
N MET A 273 8.38 0.21 22.03
CA MET A 273 9.25 0.85 23.00
C MET A 273 8.99 0.23 24.37
N GLU A 274 10.06 0.06 25.14
CA GLU A 274 9.99 -0.33 26.54
C GLU A 274 10.69 0.73 27.38
N ARG A 275 9.98 1.25 28.38
CA ARG A 275 10.55 2.14 29.39
C ARG A 275 10.39 1.51 30.76
N ASP A 276 11.51 1.47 31.48
CA ASP A 276 11.57 1.18 32.91
C ASP A 276 10.83 2.26 33.72
#